data_AF-A0A847WA18-F1
#
_entry.id   AF-A0A847WA18-F1
#
_cell.length_a   1.000
_cell.length_b   1.000
_cell.length_c   1.000
_cell.angle_alpha   90.00
_cell.angle_beta   90.00
_cell.angle_gamma   90.00
#
_symmetry.space_group_name_H-M   'P 1'
#
loop_
_entity.id
_entity.type
_entity.pdbx_description
1 polymer ?
#
loop_
_entity_poly.entity_id
_entity_poly.type
_entity_poly.pdbx_seq_one_letter_code
_entity_poly.pdbx_strand_id
1 'polypeptide(L)'
;MFLTLDDTIKLINQNKLLHIAADESLLSKLPKGKWIGGTTPYFITNEGGVTCKDRLFVNVFDFAVNYKIKTYDKEGVLKLTDDAYDNGLCLLLMPFASEVAVKYAKEAPYSS
;
A
#
# COMPACT_ATOMS: atom_id res chain seq x y z
N MET A 1 0.80 -12.54 -0.64
CA MET A 1 0.73 -13.70 -1.55
C MET A 1 0.77 -13.23 -2.99
N PHE A 2 1.34 -14.00 -3.93
CA PHE A 2 1.32 -13.66 -5.36
C PHE A 2 0.04 -14.18 -6.02
N LEU A 3 -0.72 -13.27 -6.64
CA LEU A 3 -1.99 -13.55 -7.31
C LEU A 3 -1.97 -13.07 -8.76
N THR A 4 -2.85 -13.64 -9.57
CA THR A 4 -3.15 -13.15 -10.92
C THR A 4 -3.98 -11.86 -10.84
N LEU A 5 -4.07 -11.13 -11.96
CA LEU A 5 -4.96 -9.96 -12.08
C LEU A 5 -6.41 -10.34 -11.75
N ASP A 6 -6.92 -11.42 -12.35
CA ASP A 6 -8.31 -11.85 -12.18
C ASP A 6 -8.61 -12.26 -10.74
N ASP A 7 -7.71 -12.98 -10.08
CA ASP A 7 -7.91 -13.37 -8.68
C ASP A 7 -7.85 -12.17 -7.74
N THR A 8 -7.01 -11.17 -8.06
CA THR A 8 -6.98 -9.91 -7.30
C THR A 8 -8.29 -9.13 -7.49
N ILE A 9 -8.82 -9.07 -8.71
CA ILE A 9 -10.12 -8.44 -9.00
C ILE A 9 -11.25 -9.13 -8.24
N LYS A 10 -11.25 -10.46 -8.14
CA LYS A 10 -12.23 -11.21 -7.33
C LYS A 10 -12.19 -10.78 -5.87
N LEU A 11 -11.01 -10.62 -5.27
CA LEU A 11 -10.89 -10.15 -3.88
C LEU A 11 -11.41 -8.71 -3.71
N ILE A 12 -11.12 -7.82 -4.66
CA ILE A 12 -11.65 -6.45 -4.64
C ILE A 12 -13.18 -6.46 -4.71
N ASN A 13 -13.76 -7.26 -5.60
CA ASN A 13 -15.21 -7.40 -5.76
C ASN A 13 -15.89 -8.04 -4.53
N GLN A 14 -15.17 -8.87 -3.79
CA GLN A 14 -15.59 -9.38 -2.47
C GLN A 14 -15.47 -8.33 -1.35
N ASN A 15 -15.13 -7.08 -1.69
CA ASN A 15 -15.01 -5.95 -0.78
C ASN A 15 -13.97 -6.18 0.34
N LYS A 16 -12.95 -6.98 0.05
CA LYS A 16 -11.81 -7.23 0.94
C LYS A 16 -10.94 -5.98 1.08
N LEU A 17 -10.34 -5.81 2.25
CA LEU A 17 -9.37 -4.75 2.52
C LEU A 17 -7.97 -5.23 2.12
N LEU A 18 -7.36 -4.58 1.14
CA LEU A 18 -6.15 -5.08 0.49
C LEU A 18 -5.00 -4.06 0.50
N HIS A 19 -3.78 -4.58 0.63
CA HIS A 19 -2.56 -3.90 0.18
C HIS A 19 -2.02 -4.63 -1.04
N ILE A 20 -1.66 -3.87 -2.09
CA ILE A 20 -1.27 -4.44 -3.39
C ILE A 20 0.05 -3.83 -3.86
N ALA A 21 1.02 -4.66 -4.20
CA ALA A 21 2.27 -4.24 -4.83
C ALA A 21 2.46 -4.98 -6.15
N ALA A 22 2.66 -4.27 -7.25
CA ALA A 22 2.78 -4.84 -8.60
C ALA A 22 3.39 -3.85 -9.60
N ASP A 23 3.61 -4.30 -10.83
CA ASP A 23 3.91 -3.43 -11.96
C ASP A 23 2.73 -2.50 -12.29
N GLU A 24 3.02 -1.28 -12.76
CA GLU A 24 2.02 -0.26 -13.10
C GLU A 24 1.00 -0.75 -14.14
N SER A 25 1.44 -1.58 -15.09
CA SER A 25 0.57 -2.14 -16.13
C SER A 25 -0.51 -3.10 -15.58
N LEU A 26 -0.31 -3.64 -14.38
CA LEU A 26 -1.30 -4.43 -13.66
C LEU A 26 -2.15 -3.56 -12.73
N LEU A 27 -1.52 -2.66 -11.97
CA LEU A 27 -2.24 -1.78 -11.03
C LEU A 27 -3.28 -0.90 -11.73
N SER A 28 -2.95 -0.37 -12.91
CA SER A 28 -3.86 0.46 -13.72
C SER A 28 -5.14 -0.25 -14.19
N LYS A 29 -5.18 -1.59 -14.13
CA LYS A 29 -6.33 -2.41 -14.52
C LYS A 29 -7.25 -2.77 -13.35
N LEU A 30 -6.85 -2.48 -12.11
CA LEU A 30 -7.64 -2.82 -10.93
C LEU A 30 -8.84 -1.89 -10.79
N PRO A 31 -10.04 -2.42 -10.50
CA PRO A 31 -11.21 -1.59 -10.23
C PRO A 31 -11.06 -0.85 -8.90
N LYS A 32 -11.89 0.19 -8.71
CA LYS A 32 -12.02 0.85 -7.41
C LYS A 32 -12.48 -0.13 -6.34
N GLY A 33 -12.01 0.05 -5.12
CA GLY A 33 -12.41 -0.75 -3.96
C GLY A 33 -11.64 -0.36 -2.71
N LYS A 34 -11.60 -1.26 -1.72
CA LYS A 34 -10.92 -1.04 -0.45
C LYS A 34 -9.46 -1.47 -0.53
N TRP A 35 -8.66 -0.76 -1.31
CA TRP A 35 -7.25 -1.10 -1.45
C TRP A 35 -6.36 0.12 -1.60
N ILE A 36 -5.10 -0.03 -1.18
CA ILE A 36 -4.01 0.89 -1.44
C ILE A 36 -2.86 0.08 -2.05
N GLY A 37 -2.08 0.69 -2.95
CA GLY A 37 -1.00 -0.04 -3.60
C GLY A 37 0.10 0.83 -4.19
N GLY A 38 1.27 0.22 -4.32
CA GLY A 38 2.51 0.86 -4.78
C GLY A 38 3.14 0.09 -5.93
N THR A 39 3.79 0.80 -6.84
CA THR A 39 4.47 0.19 -7.98
C THR A 39 5.80 -0.44 -7.53
N THR A 40 6.02 -1.70 -7.89
CA THR A 40 7.33 -2.35 -7.79
C THR A 40 7.44 -3.47 -8.82
N PRO A 41 8.55 -3.55 -9.57
CA PRO A 41 8.84 -4.70 -10.42
C PRO A 41 9.58 -5.82 -9.67
N TYR A 42 10.02 -5.57 -8.43
CA TYR A 42 10.94 -6.45 -7.69
C TYR A 42 10.39 -6.83 -6.31
N PHE A 43 10.56 -8.10 -5.97
CA PHE A 43 10.11 -8.67 -4.70
C PHE A 43 11.21 -9.54 -4.09
N ILE A 44 11.26 -9.60 -2.77
CA ILE A 44 12.12 -10.55 -2.04
C ILE A 44 11.28 -11.78 -1.68
N THR A 45 11.77 -12.96 -2.03
CA THR A 45 11.16 -14.25 -1.73
C THR A 45 12.13 -15.13 -0.94
N ASN A 46 11.69 -16.30 -0.50
CA ASN A 46 12.55 -17.27 0.17
C ASN A 46 13.71 -17.75 -0.72
N GLU A 47 13.56 -17.70 -2.04
CA GLU A 47 14.58 -18.08 -3.02
C GLU A 47 15.46 -16.88 -3.44
N GLY A 48 15.27 -15.72 -2.81
CA GLY A 48 15.96 -14.47 -3.12
C GLY A 48 15.10 -13.48 -3.90
N GLY A 49 15.76 -12.53 -4.54
CA GLY A 49 15.12 -11.48 -5.31
C GLY A 49 14.51 -11.97 -6.61
N VAL A 50 13.24 -11.65 -6.85
CA VAL A 50 12.54 -11.95 -8.10
C VAL A 50 12.00 -10.69 -8.74
N THR A 51 12.22 -10.56 -10.05
CA THR A 51 11.52 -9.58 -10.88
C THR A 51 10.24 -10.23 -11.39
N CYS A 52 9.08 -9.69 -11.02
CA CYS A 52 7.79 -10.23 -11.41
C CYS A 52 6.90 -9.10 -11.93
N LYS A 53 6.44 -9.23 -13.18
CA LYS A 53 5.63 -8.23 -13.89
C LYS A 53 4.23 -8.71 -14.25
N ASP A 54 3.96 -10.00 -14.04
CA ASP A 54 2.75 -10.70 -14.43
C ASP A 54 1.87 -11.12 -13.24
N ARG A 55 2.35 -10.89 -12.00
CA ARG A 55 1.61 -11.17 -10.78
C ARG A 55 1.58 -9.97 -9.84
N LEU A 56 0.57 -9.94 -9.00
CA LEU A 56 0.39 -8.93 -7.96
C LEU A 56 0.68 -9.55 -6.61
N PHE A 57 1.50 -8.88 -5.80
CA PHE A 57 1.68 -9.25 -4.41
C PHE A 57 0.59 -8.61 -3.57
N VAL A 58 -0.33 -9.42 -3.07
CA VAL A 58 -1.54 -8.99 -2.36
C VAL A 58 -1.47 -9.44 -0.90
N ASN A 59 -1.74 -8.52 0.02
CA ASN A 59 -2.02 -8.81 1.43
C ASN A 59 -3.49 -8.51 1.72
N VAL A 60 -4.15 -9.40 2.45
CA VAL A 60 -5.54 -9.24 2.87
C VAL A 60 -5.56 -8.97 4.37
N PHE A 61 -6.26 -7.92 4.79
CA PHE A 61 -6.40 -7.53 6.20
C PHE A 61 -7.74 -8.01 6.77
N ASP A 62 -7.93 -9.31 6.84
CA ASP A 62 -9.19 -9.92 7.33
C ASP A 62 -9.44 -9.70 8.84
N PHE A 63 -8.42 -9.27 9.59
CA PHE A 63 -8.53 -8.98 11.02
C PHE A 63 -9.00 -7.54 11.32
N ALA A 64 -9.04 -6.65 10.32
CA ALA A 64 -9.33 -5.24 10.53
C ALA A 64 -10.84 -5.01 10.71
N VAL A 65 -11.22 -4.44 11.85
CA VAL A 65 -12.63 -4.09 12.16
C VAL A 65 -13.07 -2.82 11.42
N ASN A 66 -12.14 -1.90 11.17
CA ASN A 66 -12.40 -0.64 10.47
C ASN A 66 -11.17 -0.22 9.64
N TYR A 67 -11.35 0.70 8.69
CA TYR A 67 -10.28 1.17 7.82
C TYR A 67 -10.45 2.65 7.43
N LYS A 68 -9.33 3.31 7.15
CA LYS A 68 -9.26 4.64 6.54
C LYS A 68 -8.26 4.57 5.38
N ILE A 69 -8.63 5.11 4.23
CA ILE A 69 -7.70 5.37 3.11
C ILE A 69 -7.64 6.89 2.94
N LYS A 70 -6.46 7.47 3.06
CA LYS A 70 -6.23 8.90 2.98
C LYS A 70 -5.02 9.21 2.12
N THR A 71 -5.07 10.36 1.46
CA THR A 71 -3.96 10.95 0.70
C THR A 71 -3.49 12.20 1.42
N TYR A 72 -2.18 12.36 1.55
CA TYR A 72 -1.58 13.51 2.20
C TYR A 72 -0.63 14.23 1.23
N ASP A 73 -0.57 15.54 1.35
CA ASP A 73 0.51 16.33 0.79
C ASP A 73 1.69 16.41 1.76
N LYS A 74 2.70 17.21 1.42
CA LYS A 74 3.94 17.35 2.21
C LYS A 74 3.73 17.97 3.60
N GLU A 75 2.65 18.72 3.81
CA GLU A 75 2.35 19.32 5.11
C GLU A 75 1.46 18.37 5.92
N GLY A 76 0.48 17.74 5.27
CA GLY A 76 -0.45 16.81 5.88
C GLY A 76 0.21 15.51 6.36
N VAL A 77 1.25 15.03 5.68
CA VAL A 77 1.90 13.75 6.03
C VAL A 77 2.50 13.76 7.44
N LEU A 78 2.92 14.93 7.94
CA LEU A 78 3.47 15.05 9.30
C LEU A 78 2.41 14.85 10.40
N LYS A 79 1.12 14.91 10.04
CA LYS A 79 -0.03 14.73 10.94
C LYS A 79 -0.76 13.41 10.72
N LEU A 80 -0.18 12.47 9.96
CA LEU A 80 -0.85 11.20 9.66
C LEU A 80 -1.23 10.41 10.93
N THR A 81 -0.50 10.61 12.03
CA THR A 81 -0.77 9.96 13.32
C THR A 81 -2.09 10.38 13.93
N ASP A 82 -2.56 11.61 13.66
CA ASP A 82 -3.87 12.10 14.12
C ASP A 82 -5.02 11.29 13.49
N ASP A 83 -4.76 10.70 12.33
CA ASP A 83 -5.70 9.86 11.59
C ASP A 83 -5.55 8.37 11.88
N ALA A 84 -4.47 7.97 12.56
CA ALA A 84 -4.25 6.59 12.95
C ALA A 84 -5.30 6.14 13.98
N TYR A 85 -5.51 4.83 14.07
CA TYR A 85 -6.25 4.24 15.18
C TYR A 85 -5.24 3.90 16.30
N ASP A 86 -5.62 4.11 17.56
CA ASP A 86 -4.75 3.90 18.73
C ASP A 86 -4.10 2.50 18.77
N ASN A 87 -4.86 1.46 18.42
CA ASN A 87 -4.38 0.08 18.34
C ASN A 87 -4.41 -0.44 16.89
N GLY A 88 -4.16 0.45 15.92
CA GLY A 88 -4.24 0.16 14.50
C GLY A 88 -2.90 -0.18 13.84
N LEU A 89 -3.00 -0.61 12.58
CA LEU A 89 -1.87 -0.67 11.66
C LEU A 89 -1.95 0.52 10.69
N CYS A 90 -0.85 1.26 10.54
CA CYS A 90 -0.71 2.27 9.50
C CYS A 90 0.20 1.75 8.38
N LEU A 91 -0.27 1.86 7.13
CA LEU A 91 0.51 1.61 5.93
C LEU A 91 0.64 2.92 5.16
N LEU A 92 1.87 3.39 5.02
CA LEU A 92 2.18 4.62 4.29
C LEU A 92 2.92 4.28 3.00
N LEU A 93 2.32 4.63 1.86
CA LEU A 93 2.97 4.56 0.56
C LEU A 93 3.41 5.96 0.15
N MET A 94 4.72 6.15 0.01
CA MET A 94 5.31 7.41 -0.43
C MET A 94 5.96 7.25 -1.79
N PRO A 95 5.63 8.11 -2.77
CA PRO A 95 6.33 8.13 -4.04
C PRO A 95 7.82 8.44 -3.83
N PHE A 96 8.68 7.64 -4.45
CA PHE A 96 10.12 7.82 -4.40
C PHE A 96 10.52 9.22 -4.88
N ALA A 97 11.51 9.82 -4.21
CA ALA A 97 12.04 11.15 -4.53
C ALA A 97 11.02 12.30 -4.58
N SER A 98 9.82 12.12 -4.01
CA SER A 98 8.82 13.19 -3.91
C SER A 98 9.16 14.19 -2.79
N GLU A 99 8.64 15.42 -2.90
CA GLU A 99 8.75 16.42 -1.83
C GLU A 99 8.21 15.89 -0.49
N VAL A 100 7.14 15.09 -0.55
CA VAL A 100 6.52 14.45 0.62
C VAL A 100 7.51 13.51 1.30
N ALA A 101 8.17 12.63 0.53
CA ALA A 101 9.16 11.69 1.07
C ALA A 101 10.37 12.42 1.68
N VAL A 102 10.88 13.45 1.00
CA VAL A 102 12.01 14.26 1.48
C VAL A 102 11.66 14.97 2.79
N LYS A 103 10.47 15.57 2.88
CA LYS A 103 10.03 16.27 4.09
C LYS A 103 9.80 15.30 5.24
N TYR A 104 9.07 14.22 5.01
CA TYR A 104 8.82 13.21 6.04
C TYR A 104 10.13 12.61 6.58
N ALA A 105 11.10 12.29 5.73
CA ALA A 105 12.39 11.76 6.19
C ALA A 105 13.19 12.73 7.09
N LYS A 106 12.98 14.05 6.94
CA LYS A 106 13.68 15.09 7.71
C LYS A 106 12.95 15.49 8.98
N GLU A 107 11.62 15.52 8.93
CA GLU A 107 10.76 16.20 9.90
C GLU A 107 9.73 15.27 10.55
N ALA A 108 9.73 13.97 10.23
CA ALA A 108 8.81 13.03 10.86
C ALA A 108 8.90 13.15 12.39
N PRO A 109 7.76 13.21 13.09
CA PRO A 109 7.74 13.31 14.54
C PRO A 109 8.45 12.11 15.16
N TYR A 110 9.43 12.38 16.02
CA TYR A 110 10.05 11.35 16.84
C TYR A 110 9.08 10.96 17.95
N SER A 111 8.81 9.67 18.12
CA SER A 111 8.20 9.17 19.34
C SER A 111 9.15 9.51 20.50
N SER A 112 8.70 10.36 21.42
CA SER A 112 9.40 10.65 22.67
C SER A 112 9.19 9.55 23.70
#